data_AF-A0A9D6R505-F1
#
_entry.id   AF-A0A9D6R505-F1
#
_cell.length_a   1.000
_cell.length_b   1.000
_cell.length_c   1.000
_cell.angle_alpha   90.00
_cell.angle_beta   90.00
_cell.angle_gamma   90.00
#
_symmetry.space_group_name_H-M   'P 1'
#
loop_
_entity.id
_entity.type
_entity.pdbx_description
1 polymer ?
#
loop_
_entity_poly.entity_id
_entity_poly.type
_entity_poly.pdbx_seq_one_letter_code
_entity_poly.pdbx_strand_id
1 'polypeptide(L)' 'GLIIEATYLDVEADLAREFSHLTAKQAATLAKKAGVRQLFLTHISRRYREKDVLEEAQAIFPDVVVARDFDQHKIVKGK' A
#
# COMPACT_ATOMS: atom_id res chain seq x y z
N GLY A 1 7.16 6.42 -8.41
CA GLY A 1 6.46 5.49 -7.51
C GLY A 1 5.06 6.01 -7.28
N LEU A 2 4.21 5.21 -6.66
CA LEU A 2 2.91 5.63 -6.15
C LEU A 2 3.00 5.68 -4.63
N ILE A 3 2.53 6.78 -4.02
CA ILE A 3 2.29 6.87 -2.58
C ILE A 3 0.77 6.91 -2.40
N ILE A 4 0.21 5.98 -1.65
CA ILE A 4 -1.24 5.85 -1.51
C ILE A 4 -1.63 5.23 -0.17
N GLU A 5 -2.83 5.52 0.28
CA GLU A 5 -3.37 4.89 1.48
C GLU A 5 -3.59 3.38 1.31
N ALA A 6 -3.50 2.66 2.42
CA ALA A 6 -3.93 1.27 2.56
C ALA A 6 -4.50 1.08 3.97
N THR A 7 -5.57 1.83 4.26
CA THR A 7 -6.17 1.89 5.60
C THR A 7 -6.63 0.52 6.10
N TYR A 8 -7.11 -0.33 5.18
CA TYR A 8 -7.69 -1.64 5.47
C TYR A 8 -6.93 -2.80 4.82
N LEU A 9 -7.15 -4.03 5.31
CA LEU A 9 -6.84 -5.26 4.58
C LEU A 9 -8.07 -5.71 3.76
N ASP A 10 -7.87 -6.59 2.79
CA ASP A 10 -8.95 -7.07 1.90
C ASP A 10 -10.05 -7.83 2.65
N VAL A 11 -9.71 -8.45 3.79
CA VAL A 11 -10.70 -9.08 4.68
C VAL A 11 -11.75 -8.08 5.20
N GLU A 12 -11.44 -6.78 5.22
CA GLU A 12 -12.35 -5.70 5.60
C GLU A 12 -12.71 -4.79 4.41
N ALA A 13 -12.76 -5.31 3.17
CA ALA A 13 -13.04 -4.53 1.98
C ALA A 13 -14.40 -3.79 1.99
N ASP A 14 -15.42 -4.34 2.66
CA ASP A 14 -16.71 -3.67 2.81
C ASP A 14 -16.63 -2.47 3.75
N LEU A 15 -15.86 -2.58 4.83
CA LEU A 15 -15.58 -1.47 5.75
C LEU A 15 -14.76 -0.38 5.05
N ALA A 16 -13.77 -0.78 4.25
CA ALA A 16 -13.01 0.14 3.41
C ALA A 16 -13.95 0.93 2.48
N ARG A 17 -14.91 0.26 1.83
CA ARG A 17 -15.91 0.91 0.98
C ARG A 17 -16.82 1.85 1.76
N GLU A 18 -17.34 1.41 2.89
CA GLU A 18 -18.24 2.20 3.75
C GLU A 18 -17.58 3.51 4.19
N PHE A 19 -16.31 3.43 4.62
CA PHE A 19 -15.54 4.59 5.08
C PHE A 19 -14.74 5.28 3.96
N SER A 20 -14.97 4.91 2.69
CA SER A 20 -14.33 5.53 1.52
C SER A 20 -12.80 5.50 1.54
N HIS A 21 -12.23 4.39 1.99
CA HIS A 21 -10.80 4.11 2.05
C HIS A 21 -10.42 2.92 1.16
N LEU A 22 -9.11 2.68 1.03
CA LEU A 22 -8.58 1.56 0.26
C LEU A 22 -8.09 0.40 1.13
N THR A 23 -8.14 -0.80 0.55
CA THR A 23 -7.41 -1.95 1.06
C THR A 23 -5.98 -2.01 0.51
N ALA A 24 -5.06 -2.68 1.20
CA ALA A 24 -3.71 -2.90 0.71
C ALA A 24 -3.70 -3.62 -0.65
N LYS A 25 -4.59 -4.60 -0.83
CA LYS A 25 -4.85 -5.26 -2.12
C LYS A 25 -5.26 -4.28 -3.23
N GLN A 26 -6.16 -3.35 -2.95
CA GLN A 26 -6.62 -2.36 -3.92
C GLN A 26 -5.51 -1.37 -4.30
N ALA A 27 -4.75 -0.87 -3.32
CA ALA A 27 -3.60 -0.02 -3.53
C ALA A 27 -2.53 -0.70 -4.41
N ALA A 28 -2.19 -1.96 -4.10
CA ALA A 28 -1.24 -2.75 -4.89
C ALA A 28 -1.73 -3.02 -6.31
N THR A 29 -3.02 -3.31 -6.47
CA THR A 29 -3.65 -3.49 -7.79
C THR A 29 -3.55 -2.22 -8.63
N LEU A 30 -3.81 -1.07 -8.03
CA LEU A 30 -3.69 0.22 -8.72
C LEU A 30 -2.24 0.51 -9.13
N ALA A 31 -1.27 0.28 -8.24
CA ALA A 31 0.15 0.44 -8.54
C ALA A 31 0.59 -0.41 -9.74
N LYS A 32 0.18 -1.69 -9.75
CA LYS A 32 0.45 -2.61 -10.86
C LYS A 32 -0.15 -2.12 -12.18
N LYS A 33 -1.42 -1.69 -12.17
CA LYS A 33 -2.10 -1.16 -13.36
C LYS A 33 -1.48 0.13 -13.87
N ALA A 34 -1.00 0.98 -12.96
CA ALA A 34 -0.35 2.25 -13.29
C ALA A 34 1.08 2.07 -13.84
N GLY A 35 1.65 0.87 -13.78
CA GLY A 35 3.02 0.60 -14.26
C GLY A 35 4.10 1.36 -13.49
N VAL A 36 3.85 1.70 -12.22
CA VAL A 36 4.88 2.34 -11.38
C VAL A 36 5.96 1.33 -10.99
N ARG A 37 7.16 1.82 -10.68
CA ARG A 37 8.30 0.96 -10.24
C ARG A 37 8.36 0.69 -8.74
N GLN A 38 7.60 1.44 -7.93
CA GLN A 38 7.66 1.36 -6.48
C GLN A 38 6.34 1.82 -5.89
N LEU A 39 5.85 1.10 -4.89
CA LEU A 39 4.64 1.43 -4.15
C LEU A 39 5.01 1.74 -2.69
N PHE A 40 4.53 2.87 -2.20
CA PHE A 40 4.61 3.26 -0.80
C PHE A 40 3.20 3.30 -0.22
N LEU A 41 2.95 2.47 0.78
CA LEU A 41 1.69 2.43 1.50
C LEU A 41 1.79 3.31 2.74
N THR A 42 0.78 4.14 2.96
CA THR A 42 0.66 5.02 4.13
C THR A 42 -0.77 4.97 4.69
N HIS A 43 -1.03 5.75 5.74
CA HIS A 43 -2.34 5.86 6.38
C HIS A 43 -2.92 4.48 6.77
N ILE A 44 -2.14 3.72 7.53
CA ILE A 44 -2.49 2.34 7.92
C ILE A 44 -3.29 2.35 9.23
N SER A 45 -4.37 1.57 9.29
CA SER A 45 -5.07 1.36 10.55
C SER A 45 -4.17 0.68 11.59
N ARG A 46 -4.15 1.23 12.81
CA ARG A 46 -3.39 0.69 13.94
C ARG A 46 -3.82 -0.72 14.36
N ARG A 47 -4.91 -1.25 13.80
CA ARG A 47 -5.42 -2.60 14.05
C ARG A 47 -4.55 -3.70 13.42
N TYR A 48 -3.82 -3.38 12.35
CA TYR A 48 -3.01 -4.36 11.62
C TYR A 48 -1.54 -4.27 11.98
N ARG A 49 -0.85 -5.41 11.90
CA ARG A 49 0.61 -5.42 11.92
C ARG A 49 1.09 -5.04 10.54
N GLU A 50 2.14 -4.24 10.49
CA GLU A 50 2.77 -3.80 9.23
C GLU A 50 3.07 -4.96 8.29
N LYS A 51 3.52 -6.09 8.83
CA LYS A 51 3.79 -7.30 8.04
C LYS A 51 2.57 -7.83 7.29
N ASP A 52 1.37 -7.73 7.88
CA ASP A 52 0.16 -8.27 7.27
C ASP A 52 -0.25 -7.40 6.06
N VAL A 53 -0.09 -6.07 6.20
CA VAL A 53 -0.28 -5.10 5.11
C VAL A 53 0.74 -5.31 4.00
N LEU A 54 2.00 -5.52 4.37
CA LEU A 54 3.08 -5.77 3.42
C LEU A 54 2.85 -7.07 2.64
N GLU A 55 2.54 -8.18 3.34
CA GLU A 55 2.27 -9.48 2.73
C GLU A 55 1.09 -9.41 1.73
N GLU A 56 -0.03 -8.77 2.09
CA GLU A 56 -1.18 -8.63 1.20
C GLU A 56 -0.84 -7.82 -0.06
N ALA A 57 -0.12 -6.70 0.10
CA ALA A 57 0.26 -5.87 -1.03
C ALA A 57 1.31 -6.56 -1.93
N GLN A 58 2.30 -7.23 -1.34
CA GLN A 58 3.37 -7.94 -2.05
C GLN A 58 2.85 -9.10 -2.90
N ALA A 59 1.73 -9.72 -2.52
CA ALA A 59 1.07 -10.74 -3.33
C ALA A 59 0.65 -10.22 -4.73
N ILE A 60 0.50 -8.90 -4.90
CA ILE A 60 0.09 -8.28 -6.17
C ILE A 60 1.22 -7.44 -6.80
N PHE A 61 1.96 -6.70 -5.98
CA PHE A 61 3.03 -5.80 -6.40
C PHE A 61 4.28 -6.06 -5.56
N PRO A 62 5.36 -6.66 -6.10
CA PRO A 62 6.52 -7.04 -5.29
C PRO A 62 7.28 -5.86 -4.64
N ASP A 63 7.42 -4.73 -5.34
CA ASP A 63 8.23 -3.58 -4.91
C ASP A 63 7.46 -2.61 -3.98
N VAL A 64 6.95 -3.15 -2.86
CA VAL A 64 6.19 -2.40 -1.83
C VAL A 64 7.04 -2.02 -0.64
N VAL A 65 6.79 -0.82 -0.11
CA VAL A 65 7.22 -0.36 1.21
C VAL A 65 5.98 0.09 1.99
N VAL A 66 5.85 -0.33 3.24
CA VAL A 66 4.91 0.29 4.19
C VAL A 66 5.68 1.39 4.93
N ALA A 67 5.28 2.64 4.71
CA ALA A 67 5.99 3.79 5.25
C ALA A 67 5.74 3.95 6.75
N ARG A 68 6.79 4.30 7.49
CA ARG A 68 6.74 4.67 8.90
C ARG A 68 6.98 6.16 9.09
N ASP A 69 6.60 6.65 10.26
CA ASP A 69 6.91 8.01 10.66
C ASP A 69 8.41 8.28 10.53
N PHE A 70 8.73 9.40 9.87
CA PHE A 70 10.09 9.86 9.59
C PHE A 70 10.91 9.02 8.59
N ASP A 71 10.32 8.02 7.91
CA ASP A 71 11.00 7.31 6.83
C ASP A 71 11.42 8.26 5.71
N GLN A 72 12.62 8.03 5.17
CA GLN A 72 13.17 8.79 4.04
C GLN A 72 13.43 7.86 2.86
N HIS A 73 12.85 8.20 1.71
CA HIS A 73 13.02 7.43 0.48
C HIS A 73 13.59 8.33 -0.63
N LYS A 74 14.72 7.91 -1.19
CA LYS A 74 15.34 8.60 -2.32
C LYS A 74 14.73 8.12 -3.63
N ILE A 75 14.06 9.02 -4.34
CA ILE A 75 13.53 8.73 -5.67
C ILE A 75 14.65 8.95 -6.70
N VAL A 76 15.12 7.86 -7.31
CA VAL A 76 16.11 7.89 -8.39
C VAL A 76 15.43 7.64 -9.73
N LYS A 77 15.88 8.35 -10.78
CA LYS A 77 15.51 7.99 -12.16
C LYS A 77 16.20 6.67 -12.50
N GLY A 78 15.42 5.66 -12.89
CA GLY A 78 15.99 4.46 -13.53
C GLY A 78 16.75 4.86 -14.78
N LYS A 79 17.87 4.16 -15.02
CA LYS A 79 18.69 4.33 -16.23
C LYS A 79 17.86 4.12 -17.50
#